data_AF-A0A6E8WCX0-F1
#
_entry.id   AF-A0A6E8WCX0-F1
#
_cell.length_a   1.000
_cell.length_b   1.000
_cell.length_c   1.000
_cell.angle_alpha   90.00
_cell.angle_beta   90.00
_cell.angle_gamma   90.00
#
_symmetry.space_group_name_H-M   'P 1'
#
loop_
_entity.id
_entity.type
_entity.pdbx_description
1 polymer ?
#
loop_
_entity_poly.entity_id
_entity_poly.type
_entity_poly.pdbx_seq_one_letter_code
_entity_poly.pdbx_strand_id
1 'polypeptide(L)'
;MKSDIMAMHQYSVSGKKDILREVVIKYIDHFYPNASGTSAVAIDNKIEQAMDLVKSHLMFAVREEVEVLKERISELMDRINQLEYENNILKANASQETLAQLTTGGSTVAAAAAVAAAAAAVAQQQLTAMPNINVGPTKVPTSSANPANPGSVS
;
A
#
# COMPACT_ATOMS: atom_id res chain seq x y z
N MET A 1 -36.45 -36.06 -43.42
CA MET A 1 -35.40 -37.08 -43.68
C MET A 1 -33.99 -36.52 -43.68
N LYS A 2 -33.53 -35.73 -44.66
CA LYS A 2 -32.15 -35.17 -44.63
C LYS A 2 -31.92 -34.23 -43.43
N SER A 3 -32.92 -33.45 -43.04
CA SER A 3 -32.88 -32.54 -41.89
C SER A 3 -32.85 -33.26 -40.53
N ASP A 4 -33.60 -34.36 -40.39
CA ASP A 4 -33.64 -35.17 -39.16
C ASP A 4 -32.30 -35.90 -38.91
N ILE A 5 -31.66 -36.35 -39.99
CA ILE A 5 -30.33 -37.00 -39.93
C ILE A 5 -29.25 -36.00 -39.49
N MET A 6 -29.32 -34.73 -39.92
CA MET A 6 -28.39 -33.69 -39.45
C MET A 6 -28.60 -33.35 -37.97
N ALA A 7 -29.84 -33.27 -37.50
CA ALA A 7 -30.13 -33.03 -36.09
C ALA A 7 -29.64 -34.17 -35.18
N MET A 8 -29.83 -35.43 -35.58
CA MET A 8 -29.30 -36.60 -34.86
C MET A 8 -27.75 -36.65 -34.86
N HIS A 9 -27.12 -36.33 -35.99
CA HIS A 9 -25.66 -36.28 -36.07
C HIS A 9 -25.09 -35.14 -35.22
N GLN A 10 -25.74 -33.98 -35.20
CA GLN A 10 -25.35 -32.84 -34.36
C GLN A 10 -25.52 -33.15 -32.87
N TYR A 11 -26.59 -33.86 -32.47
CA TYR A 11 -26.80 -34.32 -31.10
C TYR A 11 -25.70 -35.31 -30.65
N SER A 12 -25.34 -36.27 -31.51
CA SER A 12 -24.25 -37.23 -31.26
C SER A 12 -22.88 -36.56 -31.14
N VAL A 13 -22.61 -35.51 -31.92
CA VAL A 13 -21.36 -34.74 -31.86
C VAL A 13 -21.35 -33.77 -30.67
N SER A 14 -22.49 -33.17 -30.31
CA SER A 14 -22.62 -32.29 -29.15
C SER A 14 -22.36 -33.05 -27.85
N GLY A 15 -23.01 -34.20 -27.65
CA GLY A 15 -22.80 -35.01 -26.44
C GLY A 15 -21.35 -35.48 -26.27
N LYS A 16 -20.65 -35.79 -27.38
CA LYS A 16 -19.21 -36.11 -27.34
C LYS A 16 -18.36 -34.90 -26.99
N LYS A 17 -18.68 -33.70 -27.49
CA LYS A 17 -17.99 -32.46 -27.12
C LYS A 17 -18.16 -32.14 -25.63
N ASP A 18 -19.34 -32.40 -25.07
CA ASP A 18 -19.62 -32.19 -23.64
C ASP A 18 -18.81 -33.15 -22.75
N ILE A 19 -18.72 -34.43 -23.13
CA ILE A 19 -17.88 -35.42 -22.45
C ILE A 19 -16.40 -35.05 -22.53
N LEU A 20 -15.94 -34.65 -23.71
CA LEU A 20 -14.54 -34.23 -23.91
C LEU A 20 -14.22 -32.97 -23.09
N ARG A 21 -15.14 -32.00 -23.02
CA ARG A 21 -15.02 -30.82 -22.14
C ARG A 21 -14.87 -31.24 -20.68
N GLU A 22 -15.71 -32.16 -20.20
CA GLU A 22 -15.66 -32.63 -18.81
C GLU A 22 -14.34 -33.35 -18.49
N VAL A 23 -13.90 -34.24 -19.38
CA VAL A 23 -12.63 -34.97 -19.23
C VAL A 23 -11.44 -34.02 -19.24
N VAL A 24 -11.42 -33.04 -20.15
CA VAL A 24 -10.35 -32.03 -20.23
C VAL A 24 -10.30 -31.18 -18.96
N ILE A 25 -11.45 -30.75 -18.42
CA ILE A 25 -11.49 -30.01 -17.14
C ILE A 25 -10.97 -30.88 -16.00
N LYS A 26 -11.41 -32.13 -15.87
CA LYS A 26 -10.91 -33.05 -14.82
C LYS A 26 -9.40 -33.29 -14.93
N TYR A 27 -8.87 -33.39 -16.14
CA TYR A 27 -7.44 -33.57 -16.36
C TYR A 27 -6.65 -32.29 -16.00
N ILE A 28 -7.18 -31.11 -16.33
CA ILE A 28 -6.61 -29.82 -15.93
C ILE A 28 -6.64 -29.69 -14.40
N ASP A 29 -7.74 -29.99 -13.72
CA ASP A 29 -7.84 -29.93 -12.25
C ASP A 29 -6.84 -30.88 -11.57
N HIS A 30 -6.62 -32.07 -12.15
CA HIS A 30 -5.73 -33.08 -11.58
C HIS A 30 -4.24 -32.74 -11.75
N PHE A 31 -3.84 -32.26 -12.94
CA PHE A 31 -2.42 -31.98 -13.25
C PHE A 31 -2.02 -30.51 -13.01
N TYR A 32 -2.98 -29.59 -13.08
CA TYR A 32 -2.82 -28.15 -12.88
C TYR A 32 -3.96 -27.62 -12.00
N PRO A 33 -3.99 -27.98 -10.71
CA PRO A 33 -5.06 -27.56 -9.78
C PRO A 33 -5.24 -26.04 -9.70
N ASN A 34 -4.20 -25.28 -10.09
CA ASN A 34 -4.23 -23.83 -10.13
C ASN A 34 -4.84 -23.23 -11.41
N ALA A 35 -5.07 -24.02 -12.47
CA ALA A 35 -5.64 -23.55 -13.75
C ALA A 35 -7.17 -23.68 -13.82
N SER A 36 -7.78 -24.40 -12.88
CA SER A 36 -9.23 -24.47 -12.68
C SER A 36 -9.72 -23.25 -11.91
N GLY A 37 -10.88 -22.69 -12.28
CA GLY A 37 -11.45 -21.49 -11.61
C GLY A 37 -11.71 -21.64 -10.10
N THR A 38 -11.54 -22.83 -9.54
CA THR A 38 -11.54 -23.11 -8.09
C THR A 38 -10.33 -22.51 -7.37
N SER A 39 -9.19 -22.35 -8.04
CA SER A 39 -7.97 -21.76 -7.46
C SER A 39 -8.06 -20.23 -7.34
N ALA A 40 -8.77 -19.56 -8.24
CA ALA A 40 -8.91 -18.11 -8.25
C ALA A 40 -9.53 -17.60 -6.94
N VAL A 41 -10.63 -18.23 -6.51
CA VAL A 41 -11.31 -17.91 -5.23
C VAL A 41 -10.41 -18.19 -4.02
N ALA A 42 -9.60 -19.26 -4.08
CA ALA A 42 -8.63 -19.58 -3.02
C ALA A 42 -7.45 -18.59 -2.98
N ILE A 43 -7.05 -18.07 -4.15
CA ILE A 43 -6.01 -17.05 -4.28
C ILE A 43 -6.50 -15.72 -3.73
N ASP A 44 -7.72 -15.29 -4.07
CA ASP A 44 -8.33 -14.06 -3.57
C ASP A 44 -8.38 -14.06 -2.03
N ASN A 45 -8.73 -15.20 -1.42
CA ASN A 45 -8.75 -15.35 0.02
C ASN A 45 -7.33 -15.25 0.64
N LYS A 46 -6.31 -15.82 -0.01
CA LYS A 46 -4.91 -15.71 0.44
C LYS A 46 -4.38 -14.28 0.30
N ILE A 47 -4.79 -13.56 -0.73
CA ILE A 47 -4.46 -12.14 -0.93
C ILE A 47 -5.11 -11.31 0.18
N GLU A 48 -6.39 -11.53 0.45
CA GLU A 48 -7.12 -10.84 1.53
C GLU A 48 -6.45 -11.09 2.90
N GLN A 49 -6.11 -12.34 3.20
CA GLN A 49 -5.39 -12.68 4.44
C GLN A 49 -4.03 -11.96 4.56
N ALA A 50 -3.25 -11.92 3.48
CA ALA A 50 -1.98 -11.22 3.47
C ALA A 50 -2.17 -9.70 3.64
N MET A 51 -3.19 -9.13 3.00
CA MET A 51 -3.55 -7.73 3.13
C MET A 51 -3.98 -7.38 4.56
N ASP A 52 -4.81 -8.21 5.18
CA ASP A 52 -5.24 -7.99 6.57
C ASP A 52 -4.09 -8.13 7.56
N LEU A 53 -3.17 -9.06 7.32
CA LEU A 53 -1.95 -9.19 8.12
C LEU A 53 -1.07 -7.94 8.02
N VAL A 54 -0.82 -7.45 6.80
CA VAL A 54 -0.04 -6.23 6.55
C VAL A 54 -0.73 -5.03 7.19
N LYS A 55 -2.06 -4.91 7.02
CA LYS A 55 -2.86 -3.83 7.62
C LYS A 55 -2.77 -3.85 9.13
N SER A 56 -2.94 -5.03 9.75
CA SER A 56 -2.83 -5.17 11.20
C SER A 56 -1.42 -4.84 11.69
N HIS A 57 -0.37 -5.31 11.00
CA HIS A 57 1.01 -5.03 11.38
C HIS A 57 1.33 -3.53 11.32
N LEU A 58 0.90 -2.86 10.25
CA LEU A 58 1.09 -1.41 10.11
C LEU A 58 0.31 -0.64 11.17
N MET A 59 -0.92 -1.05 11.47
CA MET A 59 -1.72 -0.42 12.53
C MET A 59 -1.06 -0.52 13.90
N PHE A 60 -0.43 -1.66 14.21
CA PHE A 60 0.32 -1.82 15.46
C PHE A 60 1.62 -1.01 15.45
N ALA A 61 2.44 -1.15 14.41
CA ALA A 61 3.72 -0.43 14.33
C ALA A 61 3.52 1.09 14.37
N VAL A 62 2.56 1.62 13.62
CA VAL A 62 2.26 3.06 13.62
C VAL A 62 1.75 3.52 14.98
N ARG A 63 0.90 2.72 15.66
CA ARG A 63 0.45 3.07 17.00
C ARG A 63 1.61 3.14 17.98
N GLU A 64 2.48 2.13 17.98
CA GLU A 64 3.65 2.04 18.85
C GLU A 64 4.59 3.23 18.62
N GLU A 65 4.93 3.54 17.37
CA GLU A 65 5.76 4.71 17.04
C GLU A 65 5.14 6.04 17.50
N VAL A 66 3.81 6.18 17.42
CA VAL A 66 3.10 7.36 17.94
C VAL A 66 3.16 7.43 19.47
N GLU A 67 3.06 6.30 20.16
CA GLU A 67 3.15 6.23 21.63
C GLU A 67 4.57 6.59 22.10
N VAL A 68 5.60 6.01 21.48
CA VAL A 68 7.01 6.35 21.74
C VAL A 68 7.28 7.84 21.50
N LEU A 69 6.75 8.39 20.40
CA LEU A 69 6.93 9.81 20.10
C LEU A 69 6.25 10.72 21.15
N LYS A 70 5.05 10.36 21.62
CA LYS A 70 4.36 11.11 22.68
C LYS A 70 5.13 11.08 24.00
N GLU A 71 5.66 9.91 24.38
CA GLU A 71 6.50 9.78 25.57
C GLU A 71 7.75 10.65 25.44
N ARG A 72 8.41 10.61 24.29
CA ARG A 72 9.61 11.44 24.03
C ARG A 72 9.30 12.93 24.07
N ILE A 73 8.16 13.36 23.53
CA ILE A 73 7.71 14.76 23.61
C ILE A 73 7.48 15.15 25.08
N SER A 74 6.81 14.30 25.86
CA SER A 74 6.56 14.55 27.28
C SER A 74 7.86 14.70 28.07
N GLU A 75 8.80 13.78 27.89
CA GLU A 75 10.11 13.82 28.56
C GLU A 75 10.88 15.10 28.21
N LEU A 76 10.87 15.51 26.93
CA LEU A 76 11.51 16.74 26.49
C LEU A 76 10.83 17.98 27.07
N MET A 77 9.49 18.03 27.15
CA MET A 77 8.76 19.13 27.77
C MET A 77 9.09 19.24 29.27
N ASP A 78 9.11 18.13 30.00
CA ASP A 78 9.50 18.11 31.41
C ASP A 78 10.94 18.59 31.61
N ARG A 79 11.85 18.16 30.72
CA ARG A 79 13.23 18.63 30.74
C ARG A 79 13.35 20.12 30.45
N ILE A 80 12.57 20.66 29.51
CA ILE A 80 12.52 22.10 29.23
C ILE A 80 12.02 22.84 30.47
N ASN A 81 10.91 22.42 31.08
CA ASN A 81 10.36 23.05 32.28
C ASN A 81 11.37 23.07 33.44
N GLN A 82 12.09 21.95 33.64
CA GLN A 82 13.15 21.86 34.64
C GLN A 82 14.28 22.85 34.35
N LEU A 83 14.75 22.88 33.09
CA LEU A 83 15.82 23.80 32.68
C LEU A 83 15.39 25.26 32.76
N GLU A 84 14.16 25.60 32.41
CA GLU A 84 13.61 26.96 32.55
C GLU A 84 13.56 27.40 34.02
N TYR A 85 13.15 26.50 34.91
CA TYR A 85 13.16 26.76 36.36
C TYR A 85 14.59 27.00 36.87
N GLU A 86 15.52 26.10 36.54
CA GLU A 86 16.94 26.25 36.91
C GLU A 86 17.54 27.54 36.33
N ASN A 87 17.25 27.85 35.07
CA ASN A 87 17.76 29.04 34.38
C ASN A 87 17.22 30.33 35.00
N ASN A 88 15.96 30.36 35.42
CA ASN A 88 15.38 31.50 36.12
C ASN A 88 16.06 31.74 37.49
N ILE A 89 16.34 30.67 38.25
CA ILE A 89 17.10 30.79 39.51
C ILE A 89 18.50 31.32 39.23
N LEU A 90 19.20 30.77 38.24
CA LEU A 90 20.54 31.21 37.85
C LEU A 90 20.55 32.69 37.46
N LYS A 91 19.62 33.13 36.61
CA LYS A 91 19.49 34.54 36.20
C LYS A 91 19.20 35.47 37.37
N ALA A 92 18.37 35.05 38.32
CA ALA A 92 18.05 35.86 39.51
C ALA A 92 19.24 36.03 40.45
N ASN A 93 20.21 35.10 40.45
CA ASN A 93 21.36 35.10 41.36
C ASN A 93 22.69 35.49 40.68
N ALA A 94 22.73 35.61 39.35
CA ALA A 94 23.94 35.96 38.62
C ALA A 94 24.25 37.47 38.70
N SER A 95 25.54 37.82 38.71
CA SER A 95 25.98 39.22 38.61
C SER A 95 25.74 39.79 37.20
N GLN A 96 25.53 41.10 37.10
CA GLN A 96 25.30 41.77 35.81
C GLN A 96 26.46 41.57 34.81
N GLU A 97 27.69 41.48 35.31
CA GLU A 97 28.87 41.17 34.48
C GLU A 97 28.80 39.74 33.89
N THR A 98 28.35 38.76 34.67
CA THR A 98 28.18 37.36 34.22
C THR A 98 27.03 37.24 33.20
N LEU A 99 25.93 37.95 33.43
CA LEU A 99 24.79 38.02 32.50
C LEU A 99 25.19 38.64 31.14
N ALA A 100 26.04 39.67 31.14
CA ALA A 100 26.54 40.30 29.92
C ALA A 100 27.48 39.40 29.08
N GLN A 101 28.22 38.50 29.72
CA GLN A 101 29.06 37.52 29.02
C GLN A 101 28.22 36.39 28.39
N LEU A 102 27.10 36.02 29.03
CA LEU A 102 26.17 35.01 28.49
C LEU A 102 25.42 35.49 27.24
N THR A 103 25.06 36.78 27.15
CA THR A 103 24.39 37.33 25.96
C THR A 103 25.31 37.41 24.75
N THR A 104 26.62 37.62 24.95
CA THR A 104 27.62 37.62 23.87
C THR A 104 27.97 36.21 23.40
N GLY A 105 27.99 35.21 24.29
CA GLY A 105 28.19 33.79 23.91
C GLY A 105 26.96 33.11 23.33
N GLY A 106 25.75 33.42 23.83
CA GLY A 106 24.49 32.76 23.48
C GLY A 106 24.02 32.97 22.03
N SER A 107 24.41 34.06 21.38
CA SER A 107 24.10 34.32 19.96
C SER A 107 24.63 33.24 19.01
N THR A 108 25.71 32.54 19.39
CA THR A 108 26.29 31.47 18.55
C THR A 108 25.52 30.15 18.65
N VAL A 109 24.98 29.84 19.83
CA VAL A 109 24.25 28.58 20.09
C VAL A 109 22.80 28.65 19.57
N ALA A 110 22.16 29.82 19.69
CA ALA A 110 20.81 30.04 19.16
C ALA A 110 20.74 29.89 17.63
N ALA A 111 21.79 30.32 16.91
CA ALA A 111 21.90 30.15 15.47
C ALA A 111 22.02 28.66 15.07
N ALA A 112 22.78 27.86 15.82
CA ALA A 112 22.92 26.42 15.56
C ALA A 112 21.61 25.64 15.85
N ALA A 113 20.89 25.99 16.91
CA ALA A 113 19.61 25.37 17.26
C ALA A 113 18.49 25.67 16.23
N ALA A 114 18.47 26.88 15.66
CA ALA A 114 17.52 27.25 14.62
C ALA A 114 17.71 26.43 13.33
N VAL A 115 18.95 26.11 12.97
CA VAL A 115 19.27 25.27 11.80
C VAL A 115 18.81 23.82 12.01
N ALA A 116 18.91 23.30 13.23
CA ALA A 116 18.43 21.95 13.56
C ALA A 116 16.88 21.86 13.59
N ALA A 117 16.20 22.89 14.10
CA ALA A 117 14.73 22.95 14.11
C ALA A 117 14.13 23.04 12.69
N ALA A 118 14.79 23.78 11.78
CA ALA A 118 14.39 23.85 10.38
C ALA A 118 14.48 22.49 9.66
N ALA A 119 15.49 21.66 9.99
CA ALA A 119 15.62 20.32 9.43
C ALA A 119 14.51 19.35 9.89
N ALA A 120 14.02 19.49 11.14
CA ALA A 120 12.91 18.69 11.66
C ALA A 120 11.55 19.06 11.03
N ALA A 121 11.34 20.33 10.68
CA ALA A 121 10.10 20.78 10.03
C ALA A 121 9.95 20.23 8.59
N VAL A 122 11.06 20.03 7.86
CA VAL A 122 11.05 19.43 6.51
C VAL A 122 10.58 17.97 6.54
N ALA A 123 10.83 17.23 7.64
CA ALA A 123 10.42 15.84 7.78
C ALA A 123 8.90 15.67 8.02
N GLN A 124 8.20 16.69 8.56
CA GLN A 124 6.76 16.62 8.83
C GLN A 124 5.88 16.87 7.59
N GLN A 125 6.43 17.35 6.47
CA GLN A 125 5.64 17.65 5.27
C GLN A 125 5.47 16.44 4.32
N GLN A 126 6.03 15.27 4.66
CA GLN A 126 5.98 14.06 3.82
C GLN A 126 5.06 12.95 4.36
N LEU A 127 3.94 13.32 5.00
CA LEU A 127 2.93 12.35 5.49
C LEU A 127 1.50 12.56 4.93
N THR A 128 1.30 13.37 3.89
CA THR A 128 -0.06 13.59 3.33
C THR A 128 -0.27 13.21 1.86
N ALA A 129 0.66 12.51 1.22
CA ALA A 129 0.45 12.01 -0.15
C ALA A 129 0.20 10.49 -0.15
N MET A 130 -1.00 10.07 0.25
CA MET A 130 -1.51 8.75 -0.15
C MET A 130 -1.96 8.85 -1.62
N PRO A 131 -1.50 7.99 -2.54
CA PRO A 131 -1.98 8.01 -3.90
C PRO A 131 -3.43 7.49 -3.94
N ASN A 132 -4.35 8.34 -4.39
CA ASN A 132 -5.73 7.97 -4.64
C ASN A 132 -5.77 6.94 -5.78
N ILE A 133 -5.98 5.66 -5.47
CA ILE A 133 -6.21 4.62 -6.47
C ILE A 133 -7.65 4.79 -6.96
N ASN A 134 -7.80 5.66 -7.97
CA ASN A 134 -9.05 5.81 -8.70
C ASN A 134 -9.28 4.57 -9.58
N VAL A 135 -10.02 3.59 -9.07
CA VAL A 135 -10.51 2.45 -9.87
C VAL A 135 -11.69 2.94 -10.73
N GLY A 136 -11.37 3.64 -11.81
CA GLY A 136 -12.33 3.92 -12.88
C GLY A 136 -12.67 2.63 -13.64
N PRO A 137 -13.89 2.48 -14.19
CA PRO A 137 -14.29 1.28 -14.89
C PRO A 137 -13.48 1.14 -16.20
N THR A 138 -12.56 0.19 -16.24
CA THR A 138 -11.81 -0.15 -17.45
C THR A 138 -12.74 -0.71 -18.50
N LYS A 139 -13.05 0.13 -19.49
CA LYS A 139 -13.63 -0.23 -20.79
C LYS A 139 -12.77 -1.30 -21.46
N VAL A 140 -13.36 -2.48 -21.67
CA VAL A 140 -12.83 -3.57 -22.52
C VAL A 140 -12.44 -3.05 -23.91
N PRO A 141 -11.24 -3.35 -24.43
CA PRO A 141 -10.94 -3.11 -25.83
C PRO A 141 -11.51 -4.26 -26.67
N THR A 142 -12.52 -3.96 -27.47
CA THR A 142 -12.98 -4.80 -28.58
C THR A 142 -11.99 -4.65 -29.75
N SER A 143 -11.13 -5.64 -29.97
CA SER A 143 -10.35 -5.74 -31.21
C SER A 143 -11.18 -6.48 -32.27
N SER A 144 -11.74 -5.70 -33.19
CA SER A 144 -12.17 -6.16 -34.51
C SER A 144 -10.95 -6.18 -35.43
N ALA A 145 -10.66 -7.32 -36.06
CA ALA A 145 -10.06 -7.40 -37.40
C ALA A 145 -9.96 -8.86 -37.88
N ASN A 146 -10.88 -9.25 -38.76
CA ASN A 146 -10.64 -10.26 -39.80
C ASN A 146 -10.58 -9.48 -41.13
N PRO A 147 -9.60 -9.73 -42.02
CA PRO A 147 -9.98 -10.41 -43.25
C PRO A 147 -8.87 -11.30 -43.84
N ALA A 148 -9.15 -12.58 -44.04
CA ALA A 148 -8.54 -13.36 -45.14
C ALA A 148 -9.46 -14.52 -45.52
N ASN A 149 -10.26 -14.32 -46.58
CA ASN A 149 -10.98 -15.39 -47.28
C ASN A 149 -10.09 -15.89 -48.44
N PRO A 150 -9.85 -17.20 -48.59
CA PRO A 150 -9.11 -17.75 -49.73
C PRO A 150 -10.04 -18.12 -50.89
N GLY A 151 -9.64 -17.72 -52.10
CA GLY A 151 -9.87 -18.44 -53.37
C GLY A 151 -11.31 -18.69 -53.87
N SER A 152 -11.63 -18.12 -55.04
CA SER A 152 -12.59 -18.73 -55.96
C SER A 152 -12.01 -18.76 -57.38
N VAL A 153 -11.89 -19.99 -57.87
CA VAL A 153 -11.54 -20.42 -59.21
C VAL A 153 -12.75 -20.25 -60.11
N SER A 154 -12.58 -19.66 -61.30
CA SER A 154 -13.11 -20.06 -62.63
C SER A 154 -13.07 -18.88 -63.61
#